data_AF-A0A957KRI0-F1
#
_entry.id   AF-A0A957KRI0-F1
#
_cell.length_a   1.000
_cell.length_b   1.000
_cell.length_c   1.000
_cell.angle_alpha   90.00
_cell.angle_beta   90.00
_cell.angle_gamma   90.00
#
_symmetry.space_group_name_H-M   'P 1'
#
loop_
_entity.id
_entity.type
_entity.pdbx_description
1 polymer ?
#
loop_
_entity_poly.entity_id
_entity_poly.type
_entity_poly.pdbx_seq_one_letter_code
_entity_poly.pdbx_strand_id
1 'polypeptide(L)'
;YRQDTFEDLCRGPHVEHTGQIPPDAFKLMSVAGAYWRGDENNPMLQRIYGTAWRNKKELNEHLAMLEEAKKRDHRKLGRELEIFIFDEEVGPGLPLWLPNGGVMIAELEKLAADTERKAGYQRVRSPHLTKEDLFLR
;
A
#
# COMPACT_ATOMS: atom_id res chain seq x y z
N TYR A 1 13.86 27.36 4.60
CA TYR A 1 14.41 26.87 5.87
C TYR A 1 15.93 26.78 5.77
N ARG A 2 16.67 27.32 6.73
CA ARG A 2 18.14 27.23 6.77
C ARG A 2 18.60 26.89 8.18
N GLN A 3 19.45 25.88 8.32
CA GLN A 3 20.04 25.45 9.58
C GLN A 3 21.52 25.13 9.34
N ASP A 4 22.41 25.95 9.92
CA ASP A 4 23.85 25.88 9.71
C ASP A 4 24.22 25.90 8.20
N THR A 5 24.85 24.84 7.68
CA THR A 5 25.21 24.68 6.26
C THR A 5 24.09 24.12 5.40
N PHE A 6 22.99 23.67 5.99
CA PHE A 6 21.86 23.07 5.27
C PHE A 6 20.80 24.12 4.95
N GLU A 7 20.33 24.12 3.70
CA GLU A 7 19.28 25.01 3.21
C GLU A 7 18.25 24.21 2.39
N ASP A 8 16.97 24.47 2.65
CA ASP A 8 15.83 23.83 2.00
C ASP A 8 14.74 24.87 1.71
N LEU A 9 13.97 24.69 0.64
CA LEU A 9 12.92 25.62 0.20
C LEU A 9 11.54 25.30 0.82
N CYS A 10 11.52 24.58 1.94
CA CYS A 10 10.29 24.28 2.66
C CYS A 10 9.65 25.55 3.25
N ARG A 11 8.32 25.66 3.12
CA ARG A 11 7.48 26.76 3.63
C ARG A 11 7.22 26.66 5.14
N GLY A 12 7.34 25.47 5.74
CA GLY A 12 7.14 25.25 7.19
C GLY A 12 5.67 25.15 7.64
N PRO A 13 5.40 25.21 8.95
CA PRO A 13 6.32 25.60 10.04
C PRO A 13 7.37 24.53 10.40
N HIS A 14 8.45 24.95 11.07
CA HIS A 14 9.50 24.09 11.60
C HIS A 14 9.59 24.24 13.13
N VAL A 15 10.26 23.30 13.80
CA VAL A 15 10.65 23.44 15.20
C VAL A 15 11.55 24.67 15.38
N GLU A 16 11.52 25.29 16.57
CA GLU A 16 12.30 26.50 16.84
C GLU A 16 13.81 26.21 16.85
N HIS A 17 14.19 25.04 17.36
CA HIS A 17 15.57 24.56 17.33
C HIS A 17 15.61 23.02 17.26
N THR A 18 16.66 22.46 16.67
CA THR A 18 16.80 21.01 16.43
C THR A 18 16.84 20.18 17.72
N GLY A 19 17.28 20.79 18.84
CA GLY A 19 17.23 20.15 20.16
C GLY A 19 15.82 19.81 20.68
N GLN A 20 14.76 20.32 20.05
CA GLN A 20 13.37 19.92 20.35
C GLN A 20 13.04 18.53 19.80
N ILE A 21 13.86 17.98 18.91
CA ILE A 21 13.69 16.64 18.35
C ILE A 21 14.52 15.67 19.21
N PRO A 22 13.89 14.79 20.01
CA PRO A 22 14.63 13.85 20.83
C PRO A 22 15.38 12.84 19.93
N PRO A 23 16.68 12.61 20.18
CA PRO A 23 17.49 11.76 19.30
C PRO A 23 17.06 10.28 19.31
N ASP A 24 16.34 9.86 20.34
CA ASP A 24 15.82 8.50 20.53
C ASP A 24 14.32 8.36 20.18
N ALA A 25 13.70 9.42 19.64
CA ALA A 25 12.29 9.46 19.26
C ALA A 25 12.07 9.58 17.74
N PHE A 26 13.10 9.36 16.91
CA PHE A 26 12.95 9.22 15.47
C PHE A 26 13.67 7.97 14.94
N LYS A 27 13.21 7.43 13.82
CA LYS A 27 13.79 6.23 13.19
C LYS A 27 13.63 6.23 11.67
N LEU A 28 14.69 5.84 10.96
CA LEU A 28 14.63 5.53 9.53
C LEU A 28 14.03 4.13 9.33
N MET A 29 13.11 4.01 8.38
CA MET A 29 12.24 2.85 8.23
C MET A 29 12.61 2.00 7.01
N SER A 30 12.54 2.59 5.81
CA SER A 30 12.77 1.87 4.55
C SER A 30 13.25 2.81 3.46
N VAL A 31 13.85 2.23 2.42
CA VAL A 31 14.22 2.93 1.19
C VAL A 31 13.29 2.45 0.08
N ALA A 32 12.87 3.37 -0.78
CA ALA A 32 12.05 3.09 -1.95
C ALA A 32 12.56 3.90 -3.16
N GLY A 33 12.26 3.41 -4.36
CA GLY A 33 12.35 4.21 -5.59
C GLY A 33 11.09 5.05 -5.77
N ALA A 34 11.23 6.24 -6.34
CA ALA A 34 10.11 7.06 -6.77
C ALA A 34 10.45 7.83 -8.03
N TYR A 35 9.44 8.11 -8.86
CA TYR A 35 9.58 8.95 -10.02
C TYR A 35 8.98 10.33 -9.77
N TRP A 36 9.58 11.37 -10.35
CA TRP A 36 9.04 12.72 -10.25
C TRP A 36 7.62 12.76 -10.84
N ARG A 37 6.65 13.25 -10.06
CA ARG A 37 5.22 13.24 -10.40
C ARG A 37 4.63 11.88 -10.79
N GLY A 38 5.32 10.78 -10.45
CA GLY A 38 4.92 9.43 -10.82
C GLY A 38 5.14 9.09 -12.30
N ASP A 39 5.87 9.91 -13.05
CA ASP A 39 6.16 9.70 -14.47
C ASP A 39 7.49 8.95 -14.63
N GLU A 40 7.40 7.68 -15.05
CA GLU A 40 8.53 6.75 -15.24
C GLU A 40 9.55 7.19 -16.29
N ASN A 41 9.25 8.18 -17.14
CA ASN A 41 10.21 8.74 -18.08
C ASN A 41 11.26 9.64 -17.39
N ASN A 42 10.99 10.07 -16.15
CA ASN A 42 11.93 10.85 -15.37
C ASN A 42 12.96 9.96 -14.67
N PRO A 43 14.13 10.51 -14.26
CA PRO A 43 15.10 9.77 -13.48
C PRO A 43 14.51 9.20 -12.17
N MET A 44 14.86 7.96 -11.84
CA MET A 44 14.47 7.33 -10.58
C MET A 44 15.14 8.04 -9.40
N LEU A 45 14.33 8.54 -8.48
CA LEU A 45 14.76 9.17 -7.22
C LEU A 45 14.77 8.14 -6.09
N GLN A 46 15.70 8.32 -5.14
CA GLN A 46 15.73 7.54 -3.91
C GLN A 46 14.92 8.24 -2.83
N ARG A 47 13.93 7.53 -2.28
CA ARG A 47 13.08 8.00 -1.18
C ARG A 47 13.41 7.23 0.09
N ILE A 48 13.72 7.95 1.16
CA ILE A 48 13.96 7.37 2.49
C ILE A 48 12.75 7.69 3.37
N TYR A 49 12.07 6.67 3.86
CA TYR A 49 10.99 6.81 4.83
C TYR A 49 11.55 6.83 6.25
N GLY A 50 10.99 7.70 7.08
CA GLY A 50 11.28 7.79 8.51
C GLY A 50 10.04 8.20 9.29
N THR A 51 10.10 8.04 10.60
CA THR A 51 9.05 8.45 11.54
C THR A 51 9.67 9.18 12.72
N ALA A 52 8.94 10.14 13.31
CA ALA A 52 9.40 10.96 14.43
C ALA A 52 8.24 11.20 15.42
N TRP A 53 8.55 11.16 16.71
CA TRP A 53 7.60 11.19 17.82
C TRP A 53 8.08 12.14 18.92
N ARG A 54 7.21 12.43 19.89
CA ARG A 54 7.55 13.35 21.00
C ARG A 54 8.48 12.72 22.02
N ASN A 55 8.48 11.41 22.12
CA ASN A 55 9.29 10.65 23.07
C ASN A 55 9.51 9.21 22.57
N LYS A 56 10.51 8.54 23.15
CA LYS A 56 10.87 7.15 22.83
C LYS A 56 9.73 6.15 23.06
N LYS A 57 8.86 6.40 24.04
CA LYS A 57 7.76 5.47 24.37
C LYS A 57 6.77 5.40 23.22
N GLU A 58 6.31 6.55 22.72
CA GLU A 58 5.40 6.63 21.56
C GLU A 58 6.01 6.01 20.30
N LEU A 59 7.30 6.25 20.05
CA LEU A 59 8.01 5.61 18.93
C LEU A 59 7.95 4.08 19.06
N ASN A 60 8.26 3.54 20.24
CA ASN A 60 8.25 2.10 20.45
C ASN A 60 6.85 1.49 20.32
N GLU A 61 5.82 2.16 20.81
CA GLU A 61 4.42 1.75 20.63
C GLU A 61 4.05 1.69 19.15
N HIS A 62 4.43 2.71 18.37
CA HIS A 62 4.21 2.72 16.94
C HIS A 62 4.95 1.59 16.21
N LEU A 63 6.22 1.35 16.57
CA LEU A 63 7.00 0.27 15.97
C LEU A 63 6.42 -1.11 16.31
N ALA A 64 5.96 -1.32 17.54
CA ALA A 64 5.29 -2.56 17.93
C ALA A 64 3.99 -2.79 17.12
N MET A 65 3.20 -1.73 16.90
CA MET A 65 2.01 -1.78 16.05
C MET A 65 2.35 -2.14 14.60
N LEU A 66 3.42 -1.55 14.03
CA LEU A 66 3.85 -1.87 12.67
C LEU A 66 4.32 -3.32 12.53
N GLU A 67 5.04 -3.85 13.52
CA GLU A 67 5.44 -5.26 13.51
C GLU A 67 4.24 -6.19 13.59
N GLU A 68 3.22 -5.84 14.38
CA GLU A 68 1.98 -6.61 14.44
C GLU A 68 1.21 -6.54 13.11
N ALA A 69 1.18 -5.37 12.46
CA ALA A 69 0.57 -5.21 11.15
C ALA A 69 1.28 -6.06 10.07
N LYS A 70 2.63 -6.11 10.08
CA LYS A 70 3.41 -6.93 9.15
C LYS A 70 3.11 -8.42 9.26
N LYS A 71 2.84 -8.94 10.47
CA LYS A 71 2.45 -10.35 10.66
C LYS A 71 1.13 -10.69 9.98
N ARG A 72 0.25 -9.69 9.80
CA ARG A 72 -1.10 -9.83 9.25
C ARG A 72 -1.21 -9.36 7.80
N ASP A 73 -0.07 -9.13 7.16
CA ASP A 73 -0.03 -8.76 5.75
C ASP A 73 -0.59 -9.90 4.89
N HIS A 74 -1.64 -9.61 4.12
CA HIS A 74 -2.30 -10.60 3.26
C HIS A 74 -1.35 -11.20 2.21
N ARG A 75 -0.25 -10.52 1.84
CA ARG A 75 0.76 -11.05 0.92
C ARG A 75 1.60 -12.13 1.59
N LYS A 76 1.90 -11.95 2.88
CA LYS A 76 2.59 -12.95 3.70
C LYS A 76 1.67 -14.14 3.96
N LEU A 77 0.50 -13.87 4.53
CA LEU A 77 -0.47 -14.91 4.87
C LEU A 77 -1.01 -15.63 3.64
N GLY A 78 -1.23 -14.91 2.53
CA GLY A 78 -1.70 -15.50 1.27
C GLY A 78 -0.73 -16.54 0.71
N ARG A 79 0.57 -16.32 0.88
CA ARG A 79 1.61 -17.29 0.54
C ARG A 79 1.69 -18.43 1.56
N GLU A 80 1.70 -18.13 2.86
CA GLU A 80 1.80 -19.13 3.93
C GLU A 80 0.60 -20.09 3.99
N LEU A 81 -0.59 -19.60 3.63
CA LEU A 81 -1.85 -20.35 3.64
C LEU A 81 -2.27 -20.85 2.25
N GLU A 82 -1.39 -20.70 1.25
CA GLU A 82 -1.64 -21.16 -0.13
C GLU A 82 -2.97 -20.64 -0.70
N ILE A 83 -3.27 -19.35 -0.50
CA ILE A 83 -4.50 -18.69 -0.97
C ILE A 83 -4.30 -18.20 -2.40
N PHE A 84 -3.19 -17.52 -2.67
CA PHE A 84 -2.84 -17.02 -4.00
C PHE A 84 -1.31 -16.91 -4.13
N ILE A 85 -0.85 -16.88 -5.39
CA ILE A 85 0.55 -16.60 -5.73
C ILE A 85 0.63 -15.56 -6.85
N PHE A 86 1.79 -14.92 -6.96
CA PHE A 86 2.16 -14.13 -8.13
C PHE A 86 3.29 -14.86 -8.84
N ASP A 87 3.18 -14.96 -10.16
CA ASP A 87 4.16 -15.60 -11.02
C ASP A 87 4.67 -14.59 -12.04
N GLU A 88 5.99 -14.51 -12.23
CA GLU A 88 6.61 -13.54 -13.12
C GLU A 88 6.27 -13.81 -14.60
N GLU A 89 6.04 -15.07 -14.99
CA GLU A 89 5.65 -15.44 -16.35
C GLU A 89 4.21 -15.00 -16.67
N VAL A 90 3.33 -14.98 -15.66
CA VAL A 90 1.94 -14.52 -15.82
C VAL A 90 1.88 -13.00 -15.92
N GLY A 91 2.73 -12.30 -15.16
CA GLY A 91 2.87 -10.86 -15.21
C GLY A 91 2.42 -10.13 -13.93
N PRO A 92 2.88 -8.87 -13.75
CA PRO A 92 2.65 -8.11 -12.54
C PRO A 92 1.16 -7.76 -12.36
N GLY A 93 0.67 -7.91 -11.14
CA GLY A 93 -0.71 -7.55 -10.77
C GLY A 93 -1.77 -8.61 -11.13
N LEU A 94 -1.37 -9.77 -11.64
CA LEU A 94 -2.27 -10.87 -12.00
C LEU A 94 -2.11 -12.03 -11.01
N PRO A 95 -2.87 -12.06 -9.89
CA PRO A 95 -2.76 -13.14 -8.92
C PRO A 95 -3.36 -14.44 -9.45
N LEU A 96 -2.66 -15.55 -9.23
CA LEU A 96 -3.19 -16.89 -9.43
C LEU A 96 -3.82 -17.38 -8.14
N TRP A 97 -5.12 -17.65 -8.17
CA TRP A 97 -5.87 -18.17 -7.03
C TRP A 97 -5.66 -19.67 -6.91
N LEU A 98 -5.08 -20.08 -5.79
CA LEU A 98 -4.88 -21.49 -5.44
C LEU A 98 -6.19 -22.09 -4.89
N PRO A 99 -6.30 -23.42 -4.72
CA PRO A 99 -7.55 -24.05 -4.30
C PRO A 99 -8.19 -23.44 -3.05
N ASN A 100 -7.41 -23.08 -2.02
CA ASN A 100 -7.93 -22.44 -0.81
C ASN A 100 -8.56 -21.07 -1.11
N GLY A 101 -7.89 -20.25 -1.92
CA GLY A 101 -8.42 -18.96 -2.36
C GLY A 101 -9.62 -19.10 -3.29
N GLY A 102 -9.63 -20.12 -4.16
CA GLY A 102 -10.76 -20.44 -5.03
C GLY A 102 -12.04 -20.75 -4.24
N VAL A 103 -11.94 -21.55 -3.18
CA VAL A 103 -13.07 -21.82 -2.28
C VAL A 103 -13.56 -20.54 -1.60
N MET A 104 -12.64 -19.69 -1.11
CA MET A 104 -13.01 -18.41 -0.48
C MET A 104 -13.79 -17.50 -1.44
N ILE A 105 -13.31 -17.37 -2.69
CA ILE A 105 -13.99 -16.57 -3.72
C ILE A 105 -15.37 -17.14 -4.00
N ALA A 106 -15.50 -18.44 -4.20
CA ALA A 106 -16.78 -19.07 -4.51
C ALA A 106 -17.84 -18.82 -3.42
N GLU A 107 -17.46 -18.91 -2.14
CA GLU A 107 -18.37 -18.61 -1.03
C GLU A 107 -18.75 -17.13 -0.96
N LEU A 108 -17.80 -16.22 -1.23
CA LEU A 108 -18.08 -14.78 -1.29
C LEU A 108 -19.01 -14.42 -2.46
N GLU A 109 -18.78 -14.99 -3.65
CA GLU A 109 -19.61 -14.76 -4.83
C GLU A 109 -21.04 -15.29 -4.64
N LYS A 110 -21.18 -16.44 -3.98
CA LYS A 110 -22.48 -17.01 -3.61
C LYS A 110 -23.23 -16.09 -2.64
N LEU A 111 -22.55 -15.62 -1.59
CA LEU A 111 -23.13 -14.67 -0.64
C LEU A 111 -23.58 -13.37 -1.34
N ALA A 112 -22.75 -12.86 -2.25
CA ALA A 112 -23.08 -11.67 -3.04
C ALA A 112 -24.33 -11.91 -3.90
N ALA A 113 -24.38 -13.01 -4.66
CA ALA A 113 -25.52 -13.35 -5.50
C ALA A 113 -26.83 -13.49 -4.71
N ASP A 114 -26.76 -14.10 -3.52
CA ASP A 114 -27.92 -14.25 -2.63
C ASP A 114 -28.41 -12.90 -2.10
N THR A 115 -27.48 -12.01 -1.74
CA THR A 115 -27.78 -10.68 -1.23
C THR A 115 -28.36 -9.77 -2.31
N GLU A 116 -27.73 -9.75 -3.49
CA GLU A 116 -28.19 -9.04 -4.69
C GLU A 116 -29.63 -9.42 -5.04
N ARG A 117 -29.92 -10.73 -5.07
CA ARG A 117 -31.26 -11.27 -5.36
C ARG A 117 -32.30 -10.81 -4.34
N LYS A 118 -31.97 -10.85 -3.03
CA LYS A 118 -32.87 -10.36 -1.96
C LYS A 118 -33.14 -8.86 -2.09
N ALA A 119 -32.17 -8.10 -2.57
CA ALA A 119 -32.30 -6.67 -2.81
C ALA A 119 -32.96 -6.32 -4.16
N GLY A 120 -33.40 -7.32 -4.95
CA GLY A 120 -34.10 -7.12 -6.21
C GLY A 120 -33.20 -6.80 -7.41
N TYR A 121 -31.88 -7.01 -7.31
CA TYR A 121 -30.97 -6.81 -8.42
C TYR A 121 -31.12 -7.93 -9.47
N GLN A 122 -30.97 -7.56 -10.74
CA GLN A 122 -30.92 -8.50 -11.87
C GLN A 122 -29.47 -8.65 -12.33
N ARG A 123 -28.88 -9.82 -12.12
CA ARG A 123 -27.49 -10.07 -12.48
C ARG A 123 -27.36 -10.24 -14.00
N VAL A 124 -26.52 -9.41 -14.62
CA VAL A 124 -26.20 -9.47 -16.06
C VAL A 124 -24.76 -9.93 -16.28
N ARG A 125 -24.43 -10.36 -17.50
CA ARG A 125 -23.06 -10.68 -17.92
C ARG A 125 -22.73 -9.90 -19.18
N SER A 126 -21.57 -9.23 -19.18
CA SER A 126 -21.07 -8.47 -20.33
C SER A 126 -19.65 -8.93 -20.71
N PRO A 127 -19.23 -8.75 -21.97
CA PRO A 127 -17.87 -9.07 -22.39
C PRO A 127 -16.81 -8.21 -21.69
N HIS A 128 -15.62 -8.78 -21.46
CA HIS A 128 -14.47 -8.06 -20.90
C HIS A 128 -13.80 -7.09 -21.88
N LEU A 129 -14.08 -7.22 -23.18
CA LEU A 129 -13.52 -6.41 -24.26
C LEU A 129 -14.65 -5.84 -25.12
N THR A 130 -14.47 -4.62 -25.60
CA THR A 130 -15.44 -3.90 -26.42
C THR A 130 -14.73 -2.90 -27.34
N LYS A 131 -15.47 -2.26 -28.25
CA LYS A 131 -14.93 -1.24 -29.16
C LYS A 131 -14.45 -0.02 -28.37
N GLU A 132 -13.31 0.52 -28.78
CA GLU A 132 -12.68 1.71 -28.18
C GLU A 132 -13.64 2.91 -28.10
N ASP A 133 -14.48 3.11 -29.12
CA ASP A 133 -15.53 4.14 -29.18
C ASP A 133 -16.41 4.21 -27.93
N LEU A 134 -16.55 3.13 -27.16
CA LEU A 134 -17.32 3.15 -25.91
C LEU A 134 -16.64 3.99 -24.82
N PHE A 135 -15.30 4.00 -24.76
CA PHE A 135 -14.51 4.66 -23.73
C PHE A 135 -14.10 6.10 -24.11
N LEU A 136 -14.09 6.42 -25.40
CA LEU A 136 -13.76 7.76 -25.92
C LEU A 136 -14.95 8.73 -25.97
N ARG A 137 -16.16 8.25 -25.63
CA ARG A 137 -17.35 9.11 -25.46
C ARG A 137 -17.21 10.00 -24.24
#